data_AF-A0A9E2AN12-F1
#
_entry.id   AF-A0A9E2AN12-F1
#
_cell.length_a   1.000
_cell.length_b   1.000
_cell.length_c   1.000
_cell.angle_alpha   90.00
_cell.angle_beta   90.00
_cell.angle_gamma   90.00
#
_symmetry.space_group_name_H-M   'P 1'
#
loop_
_entity.id
_entity.type
_entity.pdbx_description
1 polymer ?
#
loop_
_entity_poly.entity_id
_entity_poly.type
_entity_poly.pdbx_seq_one_letter_code
_entity_poly.pdbx_strand_id
1 'polypeptide(L)'
;MGNQSIEDFDKELEFNQVRIRQNSVGFGFFNDLSSGMRLSFDNRFEGNEIQQTIERFITTPAAAAELGAEPYDNKNFIRSTMGFGYRNARGFFPTEGVDFLAEVGHIFHLSDDTTFGDLRTHLSIYQNLNRSKTVVWGSKTMYQTVGAGYEFYQAATLGGRESIRG
;
A
#
# COMPACT_ATOMS: atom_id res chain seq x y z
N MET A 1 18.93 -6.49 -48.20
CA MET A 1 18.59 -7.34 -47.05
C MET A 1 18.36 -6.41 -45.88
N GLY A 2 17.11 -6.14 -45.54
CA GLY A 2 16.73 -5.19 -44.48
C GLY A 2 16.50 -5.93 -43.18
N ASN A 3 17.12 -5.42 -42.10
CA ASN A 3 16.92 -5.89 -40.74
C ASN A 3 15.43 -5.82 -40.37
N GLN A 4 14.78 -6.98 -40.19
CA GLN A 4 13.42 -7.11 -39.66
C GLN A 4 13.44 -7.61 -38.22
N SER A 5 14.28 -7.04 -37.36
CA SER A 5 14.11 -7.21 -35.91
C SER A 5 12.90 -6.38 -35.48
N ILE A 6 11.72 -7.01 -35.42
CA ILE A 6 10.64 -6.53 -34.57
C ILE A 6 11.13 -6.77 -33.14
N GLU A 7 11.68 -5.73 -32.54
CA GLU A 7 12.02 -5.72 -31.11
C GLU A 7 10.70 -5.73 -30.32
N ASP A 8 10.36 -6.90 -29.77
CA ASP A 8 9.12 -7.18 -29.04
C ASP A 8 9.24 -6.74 -27.56
N PHE A 9 9.81 -5.55 -27.33
CA PHE A 9 10.06 -4.99 -25.99
C PHE A 9 8.79 -4.94 -25.13
N ASP A 10 7.63 -4.74 -25.77
CA ASP A 10 6.35 -4.66 -25.07
C ASP A 10 5.93 -6.01 -24.47
N LYS A 11 6.23 -7.15 -25.11
CA LYS A 11 5.92 -8.47 -24.55
C LYS A 11 6.77 -8.81 -23.33
N GLU A 12 8.02 -8.38 -23.28
CA GLU A 12 8.88 -8.59 -22.11
C GLU A 12 8.41 -7.79 -20.89
N LEU A 13 7.94 -6.55 -21.10
CA LEU A 13 7.36 -5.71 -20.04
C LEU A 13 6.05 -6.28 -19.50
N GLU A 14 5.26 -6.90 -20.38
CA GLU A 14 4.00 -7.52 -20.04
C GLU A 14 4.17 -8.85 -19.30
N PHE A 15 5.24 -9.60 -19.56
CA PHE A 15 5.46 -10.92 -18.98
C PHE A 15 5.37 -10.96 -17.44
N ASN A 16 5.89 -9.94 -16.75
CA ASN A 16 5.90 -9.86 -15.28
C ASN A 16 4.66 -9.17 -14.70
N GLN A 17 3.71 -8.73 -15.52
CA GLN A 17 2.51 -8.07 -15.04
C GLN A 17 1.48 -9.07 -14.52
N VAL A 18 0.89 -8.74 -13.38
CA VAL A 18 -0.17 -9.52 -12.75
C VAL A 18 -1.41 -8.64 -12.63
N ARG A 19 -2.55 -9.19 -13.05
CA ARG A 19 -3.84 -8.54 -12.89
C ARG A 19 -4.58 -9.15 -11.71
N ILE A 20 -5.09 -8.28 -10.85
CA ILE A 20 -5.78 -8.65 -9.62
C ILE A 20 -7.14 -7.97 -9.61
N ARG A 21 -8.19 -8.75 -9.37
CA ARG A 21 -9.52 -8.23 -9.07
C ARG A 21 -9.63 -8.09 -7.55
N GLN A 22 -9.87 -6.87 -7.08
CA GLN A 22 -10.05 -6.58 -5.66
C GLN A 22 -11.43 -5.97 -5.43
N ASN A 23 -12.20 -6.57 -4.52
CA ASN A 23 -13.44 -6.02 -4.01
C ASN A 23 -13.29 -5.81 -2.51
N SER A 24 -13.77 -4.70 -1.97
CA SER A 24 -13.71 -4.48 -0.53
C SER A 24 -14.92 -3.72 -0.02
N VAL A 25 -15.27 -3.99 1.24
CA VAL A 25 -16.29 -3.27 1.99
C VAL A 25 -15.81 -3.13 3.42
N GLY A 26 -16.04 -1.97 4.03
CA GLY A 26 -15.57 -1.72 5.39
C GLY A 26 -16.37 -0.63 6.07
N PHE A 27 -16.12 -0.52 7.36
CA PHE A 27 -16.63 0.54 8.21
C PHE A 27 -15.51 1.03 9.13
N GLY A 28 -15.52 2.32 9.40
CA GLY A 28 -14.52 2.95 10.24
C GLY A 28 -15.13 4.00 11.15
N PHE A 29 -14.51 4.14 12.32
CA PHE A 29 -14.81 5.16 13.31
C PHE A 29 -13.55 5.99 13.52
N PHE A 30 -13.74 7.29 13.71
CA PHE A 30 -12.66 8.17 14.13
C PHE A 30 -13.17 9.16 15.17
N ASN A 31 -12.26 9.60 16.02
CA ASN A 31 -12.53 10.62 17.03
C ASN A 31 -11.44 11.68 16.98
N ASP A 32 -11.85 12.92 16.75
CA ASP A 32 -10.99 14.10 16.79
C ASP A 32 -10.94 14.65 18.20
N LEU A 33 -9.72 14.75 18.73
CA LEU A 33 -9.44 15.32 20.04
C LEU A 33 -9.01 16.78 19.86
N SER A 34 -9.21 17.60 20.90
CA SER A 34 -9.00 19.06 20.85
C SER A 34 -7.56 19.51 20.56
N SER A 35 -6.58 18.60 20.65
CA SER A 35 -5.15 18.85 20.48
C SER A 35 -4.62 18.63 19.05
N GLY A 36 -5.50 18.37 18.07
CA GLY A 36 -5.09 17.92 16.73
C GLY A 36 -4.71 16.44 16.68
N MET A 37 -4.97 15.71 17.77
CA MET A 37 -4.88 14.25 17.82
C MET A 37 -6.14 13.63 17.23
N ARG A 38 -5.99 12.50 16.54
CA ARG A 38 -7.07 11.67 16.03
C ARG A 38 -6.83 10.22 16.41
N LEU A 39 -7.86 9.57 16.93
CA LEU A 39 -7.89 8.11 17.06
C LEU A 39 -8.81 7.55 15.99
N SER A 40 -8.42 6.46 15.35
CA SER A 40 -9.24 5.77 14.36
C SER A 40 -9.25 4.27 14.56
N PHE A 41 -10.34 3.66 14.16
CA PHE A 41 -10.50 2.22 14.07
C PHE A 41 -11.27 1.89 12.80
N ASP A 42 -10.73 1.02 11.94
CA ASP A 42 -11.32 0.61 10.67
C ASP A 42 -11.39 -0.91 10.61
N ASN A 43 -12.48 -1.45 10.07
CA ASN A 43 -12.58 -2.86 9.73
C ASN A 43 -13.00 -2.98 8.27
N ARG A 44 -12.36 -3.90 7.56
CA ARG A 44 -12.57 -4.09 6.14
C ARG A 44 -12.56 -5.58 5.80
N PHE A 45 -13.54 -6.00 5.03
CA PHE A 45 -13.52 -7.25 4.30
C PHE A 45 -12.97 -6.98 2.90
N GLU A 46 -12.04 -7.82 2.43
CA GLU A 46 -11.40 -7.72 1.12
C GLU A 46 -11.44 -9.10 0.43
N GLY A 47 -11.89 -9.14 -0.82
CA GLY A 47 -11.79 -10.31 -1.68
C GLY A 47 -10.84 -10.02 -2.84
N ASN A 48 -9.81 -10.84 -2.99
CA ASN A 48 -8.75 -10.69 -3.98
C ASN A 48 -8.67 -11.94 -4.85
N GLU A 49 -8.62 -11.75 -6.16
CA GLU A 49 -8.49 -12.84 -7.12
C GLU A 49 -7.43 -12.50 -8.15
N ILE A 50 -6.48 -13.40 -8.34
CA ILE A 50 -5.45 -13.28 -9.36
C ILE A 50 -6.02 -13.80 -10.67
N GLN A 51 -6.03 -12.96 -11.70
CA GLN A 51 -6.50 -13.38 -13.01
C GLN A 51 -5.44 -14.25 -13.70
N GLN A 52 -5.81 -15.50 -13.99
CA GLN A 52 -4.99 -16.41 -14.79
C GLN A 52 -4.87 -15.90 -16.23
N THR A 53 -3.79 -15.18 -16.51
CA THR A 53 -3.52 -14.64 -17.85
C THR A 53 -2.41 -15.46 -18.48
N ILE A 54 -2.72 -16.16 -19.58
CA ILE A 54 -1.76 -17.00 -20.30
C ILE A 54 -0.59 -16.13 -20.81
N GLU A 55 0.60 -16.73 -20.95
CA GLU A 55 1.85 -16.07 -21.37
C GLU A 55 2.41 -15.06 -20.35
N ARG A 56 1.97 -15.14 -19.09
CA ARG A 56 2.56 -14.37 -17.97
C ARG A 56 3.44 -15.24 -17.09
N PHE A 57 4.38 -14.62 -16.39
CA PHE A 57 5.26 -15.27 -15.43
C PHE A 57 4.48 -16.11 -14.42
N ILE A 58 3.36 -15.61 -13.89
CA ILE A 58 2.51 -16.31 -12.91
C ILE A 58 1.96 -17.64 -13.42
N THR A 59 1.82 -17.81 -14.74
CA THR A 59 1.33 -19.05 -15.37
C THR A 59 2.44 -20.04 -15.74
N THR A 60 3.71 -19.68 -15.48
CA THR A 60 4.83 -20.59 -15.73
C THR A 60 4.91 -21.70 -14.68
N PRO A 61 5.46 -22.88 -15.02
CA PRO A 61 5.66 -23.95 -14.05
C PRO A 61 6.50 -23.54 -12.83
N ALA A 62 7.45 -22.61 -13.02
CA ALA A 62 8.29 -22.09 -11.95
C ALA A 62 7.48 -21.27 -10.93
N ALA A 63 6.59 -20.38 -11.40
CA ALA A 63 5.74 -19.60 -10.50
C ALA A 63 4.64 -20.47 -9.85
N ALA A 64 4.07 -21.41 -10.58
CA ALA A 64 3.02 -22.30 -10.05
C ALA A 64 3.50 -23.13 -8.84
N ALA A 65 4.77 -23.51 -8.79
CA ALA A 65 5.35 -24.22 -7.65
C ALA A 65 5.42 -23.38 -6.37
N GLU A 66 5.58 -22.06 -6.51
CA GLU A 66 5.74 -21.11 -5.39
C GLU A 66 4.39 -20.51 -4.93
N LEU A 67 3.40 -20.43 -5.80
CA LEU A 67 2.11 -19.78 -5.52
C LEU A 67 1.11 -20.69 -4.75
N GLY A 68 1.41 -21.97 -4.56
CA GLY A 68 0.59 -22.92 -3.82
C GLY A 68 -0.44 -23.67 -4.67
N ALA A 69 -1.36 -24.40 -4.01
CA ALA A 69 -2.28 -25.34 -4.66
C ALA A 69 -3.36 -24.67 -5.53
N GLU A 70 -3.84 -23.49 -5.14
CA GLU A 70 -4.96 -22.78 -5.80
C GLU A 70 -4.70 -21.26 -5.86
N PRO A 71 -3.72 -20.81 -6.66
CA PRO A 71 -3.26 -19.42 -6.63
C PRO A 71 -4.19 -18.43 -7.34
N TYR A 72 -5.15 -18.94 -8.12
CA TYR A 72 -6.10 -18.14 -8.89
C TYR A 72 -7.48 -18.05 -8.24
N ASP A 73 -7.67 -18.72 -7.10
CA ASP A 73 -8.94 -18.70 -6.39
C ASP A 73 -9.11 -17.38 -5.63
N ASN A 74 -10.38 -17.03 -5.38
CA ASN A 74 -10.71 -15.81 -4.65
C ASN A 74 -10.33 -15.97 -3.16
N LYS A 75 -9.29 -15.24 -2.75
CA LYS A 75 -8.81 -15.18 -1.37
C LYS A 75 -9.48 -14.05 -0.61
N ASN A 76 -10.11 -14.38 0.51
CA ASN A 76 -10.84 -13.40 1.33
C ASN A 76 -10.06 -13.05 2.59
N PHE A 77 -10.09 -11.77 2.97
CA PHE A 77 -9.39 -11.23 4.12
C PHE A 77 -10.31 -10.37 4.96
N ILE A 78 -10.12 -10.39 6.27
CA ILE A 78 -10.65 -9.39 7.20
C ILE A 78 -9.48 -8.63 7.78
N ARG A 79 -9.49 -7.31 7.61
CA ARG A 79 -8.48 -6.40 8.15
C ARG A 79 -9.11 -5.50 9.20
N SER A 80 -8.52 -5.48 10.38
CA SER A 80 -8.84 -4.53 11.46
C SER A 80 -7.64 -3.62 11.67
N THR A 81 -7.83 -2.31 11.63
CA THR A 81 -6.76 -1.32 11.74
C THR A 81 -7.07 -0.34 12.86
N MET A 82 -6.11 -0.13 13.77
CA MET A 82 -6.13 0.94 14.76
C MET A 82 -5.15 2.02 14.36
N GLY A 83 -5.56 3.27 14.44
CA GLY A 83 -4.76 4.43 14.03
C GLY A 83 -4.67 5.49 15.12
N PHE A 84 -3.48 6.07 15.22
CA PHE A 84 -3.19 7.27 15.97
C PHE A 84 -2.60 8.32 15.03
N GLY A 85 -3.24 9.48 14.96
CA GLY A 85 -2.79 10.62 14.19
C GLY A 85 -2.55 11.84 15.06
N TYR A 86 -1.57 12.65 14.69
CA TYR A 86 -1.38 13.99 15.22
C TYR A 86 -1.11 14.95 14.07
N ARG A 87 -1.93 15.99 13.93
CA ARG A 87 -1.77 17.01 12.91
C ARG A 87 -1.97 18.40 13.48
N ASN A 88 -0.94 19.22 13.40
CA ASN A 88 -1.04 20.67 13.64
C ASN A 88 -0.69 21.51 12.40
N ALA A 89 -0.16 20.88 11.34
CA ALA A 89 0.00 21.49 10.02
C ALA A 89 -1.38 21.87 9.45
N ARG A 90 -1.54 23.12 9.00
CA ARG A 90 -2.83 23.66 8.52
C ARG A 90 -2.76 24.07 7.05
N GLY A 91 -3.91 23.93 6.37
CA GLY A 91 -4.09 24.32 4.98
C GLY A 91 -3.60 23.26 3.98
N PHE A 92 -3.89 23.49 2.70
CA PHE A 92 -3.49 22.59 1.61
C PHE A 92 -1.98 22.67 1.30
N PHE A 93 -1.37 23.83 1.56
CA PHE A 93 0.07 24.05 1.47
C PHE A 93 0.59 24.48 2.85
N PRO A 94 0.90 23.53 3.74
CA PRO A 94 1.40 23.85 5.07
C PRO A 94 2.75 24.56 4.97
N THR A 95 2.88 25.65 5.72
CA THR A 95 4.14 26.41 5.81
C THR A 95 4.91 26.07 7.08
N GLU A 96 4.20 25.57 8.09
CA GLU A 96 4.74 25.12 9.37
C GLU A 96 3.88 24.02 9.98
N GLY A 97 4.50 23.20 10.82
CA GLY A 97 3.83 22.18 11.60
C GLY A 97 4.27 20.76 11.25
N VAL A 98 3.54 19.82 11.81
CA VAL A 98 3.81 18.38 11.80
C VAL A 98 2.52 17.64 11.48
N ASP A 99 2.67 16.58 10.71
CA ASP A 99 1.65 15.57 10.43
C ASP A 99 2.26 14.19 10.70
N PHE A 100 1.73 13.50 11.70
CA PHE A 100 2.17 12.19 12.13
C PHE A 100 1.01 11.22 12.10
N LEU A 101 1.27 10.01 11.61
CA LEU A 101 0.32 8.91 11.63
C LEU A 101 1.07 7.64 11.99
N ALA A 102 0.48 6.85 12.88
CA ALA A 102 0.88 5.49 13.16
C ALA A 102 -0.36 4.61 13.14
N GLU A 103 -0.32 3.54 12.36
CA GLU A 103 -1.39 2.57 12.22
C GLU A 103 -0.83 1.17 12.37
N VAL A 104 -1.55 0.37 13.15
CA VAL A 104 -1.30 -1.06 13.29
C VAL A 104 -2.53 -1.79 12.79
N GLY A 105 -2.32 -2.76 11.92
CA GLY A 105 -3.38 -3.62 11.41
C GLY A 105 -3.15 -5.07 11.77
N HIS A 106 -4.26 -5.78 11.87
CA HIS A 106 -4.34 -7.22 12.01
C HIS A 106 -5.18 -7.74 10.84
N ILE A 107 -4.62 -8.67 10.08
CA ILE A 107 -5.19 -9.22 8.87
C ILE A 107 -5.42 -10.72 9.09
N PHE A 108 -6.64 -11.16 8.82
CA PHE A 108 -7.07 -12.55 8.92
C PHE A 108 -7.37 -13.06 7.50
N HIS A 109 -6.67 -14.11 7.08
CA HIS A 109 -6.92 -14.81 5.83
C HIS A 109 -7.97 -15.89 6.06
N LEU A 110 -9.17 -15.68 5.50
CA LEU A 110 -10.32 -16.57 5.70
C LEU A 110 -10.16 -17.94 5.03
N SER A 111 -9.42 -18.02 3.91
CA SER A 111 -9.24 -19.27 3.17
C SER A 111 -8.20 -20.19 3.81
N ASP A 112 -7.07 -19.63 4.27
CA ASP A 112 -5.96 -20.42 4.83
C ASP A 112 -5.93 -20.46 6.37
N ASP A 113 -6.89 -19.80 7.04
CA ASP A 113 -6.95 -19.66 8.51
C ASP A 113 -5.63 -19.13 9.13
N THR A 114 -5.00 -18.19 8.43
CA THR A 114 -3.74 -17.57 8.86
C THR A 114 -3.93 -16.10 9.22
N THR A 115 -3.09 -15.58 10.11
CA THR A 115 -3.10 -14.18 10.51
C THR A 115 -1.73 -13.55 10.39
N PHE A 116 -1.72 -12.27 10.06
CA PHE A 116 -0.51 -11.47 10.05
C PHE A 116 -0.82 -10.01 10.39
N GLY A 117 0.17 -9.33 10.95
CA GLY A 117 0.06 -7.92 11.31
C GLY A 117 0.68 -7.03 10.23
N ASP A 118 0.26 -5.77 10.19
CA ASP A 118 0.98 -4.74 9.45
C ASP A 118 1.14 -3.48 10.30
N LEU A 119 2.22 -2.75 10.03
CA LEU A 119 2.54 -1.48 10.70
C LEU A 119 2.87 -0.46 9.64
N ARG A 120 2.17 0.68 9.69
CA ARG A 120 2.39 1.82 8.82
C ARG A 120 2.59 3.06 9.67
N THR A 121 3.66 3.80 9.41
CA THR A 121 3.91 5.08 10.05
C THR A 121 4.34 6.11 9.01
N HIS A 122 3.96 7.36 9.22
CA HIS A 122 4.53 8.48 8.50
C HIS A 122 4.76 9.67 9.41
N LEU A 123 5.73 10.49 9.05
CA LEU A 123 6.03 11.76 9.68
C LEU A 123 6.34 12.78 8.60
N SER A 124 5.56 13.84 8.56
CA SER A 124 5.81 15.01 7.71
C SER A 124 6.07 16.23 8.59
N ILE A 125 7.15 16.95 8.31
CA ILE A 125 7.56 18.16 9.02
C ILE A 125 7.66 19.30 8.01
N TYR A 126 7.08 20.45 8.35
CA TYR A 126 7.13 21.68 7.57
C TYR A 126 7.74 22.79 8.42
N GLN A 127 8.73 23.49 7.89
CA GLN A 127 9.41 24.58 8.56
C GLN A 127 9.63 25.76 7.60
N ASN A 128 9.12 26.92 8.00
CA ASN A 128 9.39 28.18 7.30
C ASN A 128 10.85 28.60 7.49
N LEU A 129 11.53 28.92 6.38
CA LEU A 129 12.91 29.42 6.39
C LEU A 129 12.99 30.95 6.36
N ASN A 130 11.89 31.64 6.07
CA ASN A 130 11.82 33.09 6.02
C ASN A 130 10.54 33.66 6.66
N ARG A 131 10.59 34.94 7.05
CA ARG A 131 9.46 35.64 7.69
C ARG A 131 8.24 35.78 6.77
N SER A 132 8.46 35.84 5.46
CA SER A 132 7.40 35.92 4.44
C SER A 132 6.71 34.59 4.17
N LYS A 133 7.17 33.46 4.75
CA LYS A 133 6.66 32.10 4.53
C LYS A 133 6.65 31.68 3.04
N THR A 134 7.53 32.26 2.24
CA THR A 134 7.65 31.96 0.81
C THR A 134 8.63 30.84 0.51
N VAL A 135 9.52 30.54 1.46
CA VAL A 135 10.45 29.40 1.36
C VAL A 135 10.20 28.48 2.55
N VAL A 136 9.78 27.26 2.26
CA VAL A 136 9.41 26.23 3.23
C VAL A 136 10.29 25.01 3.00
N TRP A 137 10.93 24.53 4.07
CA TRP A 137 11.54 23.22 4.08
C TRP A 137 10.48 22.19 4.50
N GLY A 138 10.30 21.17 3.68
CA GLY A 138 9.40 20.05 3.95
C GLY A 138 10.18 18.75 3.93
N SER A 139 9.96 17.89 4.93
CA SER A 139 10.49 16.53 4.96
C SER A 139 9.39 15.54 5.28
N LYS A 140 9.37 14.39 4.59
CA LYS A 140 8.44 13.29 4.81
C LYS A 140 9.23 11.99 4.93
N THR A 141 9.03 11.27 6.02
CA THR A 141 9.55 9.93 6.26
C THR A 141 8.37 8.97 6.40
N MET A 142 8.48 7.79 5.80
CA MET A 142 7.46 6.76 5.86
C MET A 142 8.12 5.41 6.15
N TYR A 143 7.46 4.60 6.97
CA TYR A 143 7.86 3.23 7.25
C TYR A 143 6.63 2.34 7.16
N GLN A 144 6.77 1.22 6.46
CA GLN A 144 5.73 0.22 6.31
C GLN A 144 6.34 -1.17 6.39
N THR A 145 5.72 -2.06 7.15
CA THR A 145 6.10 -3.47 7.25
C THR A 145 4.86 -4.34 7.36
N VAL A 146 4.96 -5.56 6.86
CA VAL A 146 3.93 -6.59 6.96
C VAL A 146 4.58 -7.84 7.57
N GLY A 147 3.87 -8.54 8.45
CA GLY A 147 4.32 -9.79 9.07
C GLY A 147 4.41 -10.92 8.06
N ALA A 148 4.91 -12.09 8.47
CA ALA A 148 5.00 -13.26 7.61
C ALA A 148 3.61 -13.82 7.25
N GLY A 149 3.48 -14.46 6.08
CA GLY A 149 2.22 -15.06 5.63
C GLY A 149 1.30 -14.13 4.83
N TYR A 150 1.82 -12.98 4.39
CA TYR A 150 1.14 -12.09 3.46
C TYR A 150 1.26 -12.58 2.02
N GLU A 151 0.27 -12.26 1.21
CA GLU A 151 0.33 -12.50 -0.23
C GLU A 151 1.17 -11.42 -0.92
N PHE A 152 1.89 -11.73 -2.00
CA PHE A 152 2.82 -10.77 -2.64
C PHE A 152 2.17 -9.42 -3.00
N TYR A 153 0.86 -9.39 -3.26
CA TYR A 153 0.11 -8.18 -3.58
C TYR A 153 -0.27 -7.33 -2.35
N GLN A 154 -0.07 -7.85 -1.14
CA GLN A 154 -0.20 -7.13 0.14
C GLN A 154 1.15 -6.58 0.63
N ALA A 155 2.23 -6.82 -0.12
CA ALA A 155 3.56 -6.30 0.20
C ALA A 155 3.56 -4.77 0.36
N ALA A 156 4.43 -4.26 1.23
CA ALA A 156 4.69 -2.83 1.29
C ALA A 156 5.22 -2.33 -0.06
N THR A 157 4.57 -1.31 -0.63
CA THR A 157 5.00 -0.70 -1.89
C THR A 157 5.65 0.64 -1.61
N LEU A 158 6.77 0.90 -2.30
CA LEU A 158 7.48 2.17 -2.30
C LEU A 158 7.51 2.71 -3.73
N GLY A 159 7.31 4.01 -3.89
CA GLY A 159 7.24 4.70 -5.17
C GLY A 159 5.89 5.38 -5.45
N GLY A 160 5.83 6.09 -6.58
CA GLY A 160 4.61 6.72 -7.07
C GLY A 160 4.32 8.11 -6.50
N ARG A 161 3.10 8.61 -6.74
CA ARG A 161 2.71 9.99 -6.39
C ARG A 161 2.69 10.26 -4.87
N GLU A 162 2.47 9.22 -4.07
CA GLU A 162 2.23 9.33 -2.63
C GLU A 162 3.49 9.11 -1.76
N SER A 163 4.58 8.62 -2.34
CA SER A 163 5.85 8.34 -1.64
C SER A 163 7.08 8.90 -2.38
N ILE A 164 8.07 8.06 -2.69
CA ILE A 164 9.34 8.43 -3.33
C ILE A 164 9.08 8.66 -4.82
N ARG A 165 9.55 9.79 -5.33
CA ARG A 165 9.55 10.12 -6.76
C ARG A 165 11.00 10.11 -7.26
N GLY A 166 11.20 9.58 -8.46
CA GLY A 166 12.48 9.58 -9.19
C GLY A 166 12.58 10.74 -10.16
#